data_AF-A0A376H258-F1
#
_entry.id   AF-A0A376H258-F1
#
_cell.length_a   1.000
_cell.length_b   1.000
_cell.length_c   1.000
_cell.angle_alpha   90.00
_cell.angle_beta   90.00
_cell.angle_gamma   90.00
#
_symmetry.space_group_name_H-M   'P 1'
#
loop_
_entity.id
_entity.type
_entity.pdbx_description
1 polymer ?
#
loop_
_entity_poly.entity_id
_entity_poly.type
_entity_poly.pdbx_seq_one_letter_code
_entity_poly.pdbx_strand_id
1 'polypeptide(L)'
;MMQPIQQIHHISAIVGDPQENVDFYREVLGLRLVKQTVNFDDPYTYHLYYSNLSIENGTIITFFPWANAHPGRVGSGQVGTITFRIPKGSSDYWKQQLAHHQVTVHESHLFGQPTLELQDPHELSLALVEGEAAETNAILGFHGAVLLSAKPEETFKTLTHDLGLQVVAETESNRRLVTAGPVKHEILLPTEPLRPGTILFEIATESPGFLIDEPLETLGTALKLPPHFEERRGEITAHLPKLTV
;
A
#
# COMPACT_ATOMS: atom_id res chain seq x y z
N MET A 1 -24.08 -3.85 -15.16
CA MET A 1 -23.15 -3.02 -14.35
C MET A 1 -22.36 -3.95 -13.45
N MET A 2 -21.08 -3.68 -13.25
CA MET A 2 -20.24 -4.41 -12.31
C MET A 2 -20.78 -4.20 -10.88
N GLN A 3 -20.57 -5.15 -9.98
CA GLN A 3 -20.85 -4.91 -8.56
C GLN A 3 -19.90 -3.81 -8.06
N PRO A 4 -20.37 -2.88 -7.21
CA PRO A 4 -19.52 -1.84 -6.64
C PRO A 4 -18.31 -2.42 -5.90
N ILE A 5 -17.15 -1.81 -6.08
CA ILE A 5 -15.91 -2.21 -5.39
C ILE A 5 -16.08 -1.98 -3.88
N GLN A 6 -15.84 -3.03 -3.11
CA GLN A 6 -16.03 -3.02 -1.67
C GLN A 6 -14.87 -2.35 -0.93
N GLN A 7 -13.64 -2.59 -1.37
CA GLN A 7 -12.43 -2.10 -0.71
C GLN A 7 -11.24 -2.12 -1.68
N ILE A 8 -10.18 -1.41 -1.32
CA ILE A 8 -8.85 -1.62 -1.90
C ILE A 8 -8.38 -2.98 -1.42
N HIS A 9 -8.01 -3.87 -2.34
CA HIS A 9 -7.50 -5.20 -1.98
C HIS A 9 -6.05 -5.14 -1.52
N HIS A 10 -5.20 -4.55 -2.36
CA HIS A 10 -3.79 -4.32 -2.06
C HIS A 10 -3.26 -3.15 -2.91
N ILE A 11 -2.10 -2.62 -2.55
CA ILE A 11 -1.33 -1.67 -3.36
C ILE A 11 0.07 -2.24 -3.55
N SER A 12 0.56 -2.21 -4.79
CA SER A 12 1.89 -2.73 -5.14
C SER A 12 2.80 -1.58 -5.58
N ALA A 13 4.03 -1.55 -5.06
CA ALA A 13 5.04 -0.55 -5.40
C ALA A 13 6.36 -1.21 -5.81
N ILE A 14 7.13 -0.53 -6.65
CA ILE A 14 8.53 -0.89 -6.93
C ILE A 14 9.40 -0.05 -6.01
N VAL A 15 10.35 -0.69 -5.35
CA VAL A 15 11.22 -0.09 -4.32
C VAL A 15 12.66 -0.52 -4.53
N GLY A 16 13.57 0.01 -3.69
CA GLY A 16 14.99 -0.26 -3.75
C GLY A 16 15.40 -1.53 -2.99
N ASP A 17 16.36 -1.37 -2.09
CA ASP A 17 16.93 -2.47 -1.32
C ASP A 17 15.85 -3.21 -0.48
N PRO A 18 15.78 -4.55 -0.53
CA PRO A 18 14.74 -5.29 0.15
C PRO A 18 14.92 -5.32 1.67
N GLN A 19 16.14 -5.18 2.22
CA GLN A 19 16.34 -5.11 3.67
C GLN A 19 15.88 -3.76 4.20
N GLU A 20 16.22 -2.66 3.52
CA GLU A 20 15.70 -1.32 3.88
C GLU A 20 14.16 -1.27 3.85
N ASN A 21 13.55 -1.97 2.88
CA ASN A 21 12.10 -2.13 2.81
C ASN A 21 11.56 -2.91 4.02
N VAL A 22 12.12 -4.09 4.31
CA VAL A 22 11.72 -4.91 5.47
C VAL A 22 11.84 -4.13 6.78
N ASP A 23 12.97 -3.47 7.00
CA ASP A 23 13.26 -2.69 8.20
C ASP A 23 12.24 -1.55 8.36
N PHE A 24 11.93 -0.83 7.29
CA PHE A 24 10.98 0.27 7.36
C PHE A 24 9.56 -0.22 7.63
N TYR A 25 9.04 -1.14 6.81
CA TYR A 25 7.63 -1.53 6.92
C TYR A 25 7.34 -2.33 8.19
N ARG A 26 8.32 -3.04 8.76
CA ARG A 26 8.15 -3.79 10.01
C ARG A 26 8.54 -3.02 11.24
N GLU A 27 9.74 -2.45 11.28
CA GLU A 27 10.26 -1.83 12.51
C GLU A 27 9.74 -0.40 12.67
N VAL A 28 9.61 0.36 11.57
CA VAL A 28 9.12 1.74 11.64
C VAL A 28 7.59 1.79 11.66
N LEU A 29 6.94 1.10 10.70
CA LEU A 29 5.47 1.11 10.57
C LEU A 29 4.76 0.00 11.35
N GLY A 30 5.47 -0.96 11.92
CA GLY A 30 4.84 -2.03 12.72
C GLY A 30 3.97 -2.98 11.90
N LEU A 31 4.12 -3.02 10.57
CA LEU A 31 3.37 -3.97 9.75
C LEU A 31 3.97 -5.37 9.86
N ARG A 32 3.13 -6.37 9.64
CA ARG A 32 3.54 -7.76 9.62
C ARG A 32 3.94 -8.15 8.21
N LEU A 33 5.14 -8.71 8.01
CA LEU A 33 5.48 -9.42 6.78
C LEU A 33 4.69 -10.73 6.74
N VAL A 34 3.79 -10.86 5.76
CA VAL A 34 2.85 -11.98 5.63
C VAL A 34 3.16 -12.91 4.47
N LYS A 35 4.03 -12.50 3.54
CA LYS A 35 4.54 -13.42 2.50
C LYS A 35 5.90 -12.93 2.01
N GLN A 36 6.84 -13.87 1.92
CA GLN A 36 8.03 -13.73 1.11
C GLN A 36 7.89 -14.68 -0.08
N THR A 37 7.82 -14.15 -1.28
CA THR A 37 7.83 -14.95 -2.52
C THR A 37 8.69 -14.24 -3.56
N VAL A 38 8.62 -14.69 -4.81
CA VAL A 38 9.28 -14.04 -5.94
C VAL A 38 8.24 -13.47 -6.89
N ASN A 39 8.63 -12.53 -7.74
CA ASN A 39 7.79 -12.08 -8.85
C ASN A 39 7.57 -13.26 -9.81
N PHE A 40 6.32 -13.47 -10.25
CA PHE A 40 5.97 -14.65 -11.06
C PHE A 40 6.41 -14.50 -12.52
N ASP A 41 6.67 -13.27 -12.97
CA ASP A 41 7.24 -12.96 -14.28
C ASP A 41 8.77 -12.91 -14.25
N ASP A 42 9.37 -12.58 -13.10
CA ASP A 42 10.82 -12.56 -12.86
C ASP A 42 11.18 -13.20 -11.50
N PRO A 43 11.48 -14.51 -11.47
CA PRO A 43 11.68 -15.24 -10.22
C PRO A 43 12.95 -14.87 -9.47
N TYR A 44 13.81 -13.99 -10.00
CA TYR A 44 15.02 -13.51 -9.33
C TYR A 44 14.80 -12.21 -8.55
N THR A 45 13.58 -11.70 -8.56
CA THR A 45 13.14 -10.54 -7.78
C THR A 45 12.21 -11.00 -6.67
N TYR A 46 12.41 -10.49 -5.44
CA TYR A 46 11.46 -10.72 -4.35
C TYR A 46 10.07 -10.11 -4.64
N HIS A 47 9.04 -10.70 -4.06
CA HIS A 47 7.74 -10.06 -3.91
C HIS A 47 7.35 -10.16 -2.43
N LEU A 48 7.44 -9.03 -1.74
CA LEU A 48 7.23 -8.94 -0.30
C LEU A 48 5.83 -8.41 -0.02
N TYR A 49 5.10 -9.05 0.89
CA TYR A 49 3.74 -8.67 1.25
C TYR A 49 3.67 -8.34 2.73
N TYR A 50 3.13 -7.17 3.05
CA TYR A 50 2.90 -6.71 4.41
C TYR A 50 1.41 -6.51 4.66
N SER A 51 0.99 -6.65 5.91
CA SER A 51 -0.38 -6.45 6.35
C SER A 51 -0.42 -5.85 7.76
N ASN A 52 -1.60 -5.44 8.23
CA ASN A 52 -1.79 -5.13 9.64
C ASN A 52 -1.58 -6.38 10.51
N LEU A 53 -1.58 -6.21 11.84
CA LEU A 53 -1.33 -7.32 12.76
C LEU A 53 -2.42 -8.40 12.72
N SER A 54 -3.66 -8.03 12.39
CA SER A 54 -4.82 -8.92 12.30
C SER A 54 -4.94 -9.68 10.97
N ILE A 55 -4.16 -9.30 9.96
CA ILE A 55 -4.18 -9.86 8.60
C ILE A 55 -5.57 -9.75 7.96
N GLU A 56 -6.19 -8.59 8.12
CA GLU A 56 -7.51 -8.31 7.56
C GLU A 56 -7.40 -7.98 6.06
N ASN A 57 -8.46 -8.28 5.31
CA ASN A 57 -8.54 -7.88 3.91
C ASN A 57 -8.45 -6.35 3.78
N GLY A 58 -7.82 -5.89 2.70
CA GLY A 58 -7.66 -4.46 2.42
C GLY A 58 -6.63 -3.75 3.29
N THR A 59 -5.67 -4.51 3.82
CA THR A 59 -4.52 -3.97 4.56
C THR A 59 -3.18 -4.31 3.89
N ILE A 60 -3.24 -4.95 2.71
CA ILE A 60 -2.08 -5.55 2.07
C ILE A 60 -1.34 -4.49 1.25
N ILE A 61 -0.06 -4.28 1.57
CA ILE A 61 0.87 -3.53 0.72
C ILE A 61 1.97 -4.47 0.25
N THR A 62 2.33 -4.38 -1.03
CA THR A 62 3.30 -5.30 -1.64
C THR A 62 4.40 -4.56 -2.36
N PHE A 63 5.57 -5.20 -2.43
CA PHE A 63 6.76 -4.59 -2.96
C PHE A 63 7.52 -5.52 -3.90
N PHE A 64 7.93 -4.95 -5.03
CA PHE A 64 8.97 -5.51 -5.90
C PHE A 64 10.25 -4.71 -5.66
N PRO A 65 11.18 -5.22 -4.83
CA PRO A 65 12.46 -4.56 -4.59
C PRO A 65 13.37 -4.81 -5.78
N TRP A 66 13.52 -3.80 -6.62
CA TRP A 66 14.44 -3.79 -7.74
C TRP A 66 15.65 -2.95 -7.35
N ALA A 67 16.83 -3.57 -7.32
CA ALA A 67 18.10 -2.87 -7.22
C ALA A 67 18.36 -2.10 -8.52
N ASN A 68 17.66 -0.99 -8.71
CA ASN A 68 17.78 -0.14 -9.88
C ASN A 68 18.78 0.99 -9.61
N ALA A 69 19.63 1.27 -10.60
CA ALA A 69 20.58 2.38 -10.55
C ALA A 69 19.91 3.77 -10.60
N HIS A 70 18.60 3.82 -10.91
CA HIS A 70 17.85 5.06 -11.08
C HIS A 70 16.56 5.04 -10.26
N PRO A 71 16.40 5.97 -9.30
CA PRO A 71 15.14 6.16 -8.60
C PRO A 71 14.00 6.44 -9.59
N GLY A 72 12.83 5.87 -9.31
CA GLY A 72 11.60 6.25 -9.99
C GLY A 72 11.28 7.72 -9.71
N ARG A 73 10.45 8.34 -10.57
CA ARG A 73 9.92 9.68 -10.31
C ARG A 73 8.42 9.59 -10.08
N VAL A 74 7.97 10.07 -8.92
CA VAL A 74 6.53 10.19 -8.65
C VAL A 74 5.90 11.15 -9.66
N GLY A 75 4.79 10.72 -10.27
CA GLY A 75 4.12 11.46 -11.32
C GLY A 75 2.78 10.88 -11.71
N SER A 76 2.19 11.49 -12.74
CA SER A 76 0.91 11.05 -13.28
C SER A 76 0.91 9.60 -13.75
N GLY A 77 -0.23 8.94 -13.61
CA GLY A 77 -0.39 7.51 -13.87
C GLY A 77 -0.05 6.62 -12.68
N GLN A 78 0.15 7.20 -11.49
CA GLN A 78 0.52 6.47 -10.29
C GLN A 78 -0.48 6.76 -9.16
N VAL A 79 -0.51 5.84 -8.19
CA VAL A 79 -0.95 6.17 -6.84
C VAL A 79 0.11 7.12 -6.28
N GLY A 80 -0.27 8.37 -6.00
CA GLY A 80 0.65 9.41 -5.53
C GLY A 80 1.03 9.23 -4.07
N THR A 81 0.02 9.13 -3.20
CA THR A 81 0.20 8.93 -1.77
C THR A 81 -0.63 7.74 -1.32
N ILE A 82 0.01 6.79 -0.63
CA ILE A 82 -0.68 5.67 0.02
C ILE A 82 -1.00 6.09 1.44
N THR A 83 -2.27 6.00 1.85
CA THR A 83 -2.68 6.48 3.18
C THR A 83 -3.12 5.33 4.07
N PHE A 84 -2.50 5.25 5.24
CA PHE A 84 -2.82 4.31 6.29
C PHE A 84 -3.71 4.95 7.34
N ARG A 85 -4.59 4.13 7.89
CA ARG A 85 -5.47 4.51 9.00
C ARG A 85 -4.79 4.16 10.32
N ILE A 86 -4.73 5.13 11.21
CA ILE A 86 -4.25 4.96 12.57
C ILE A 86 -5.40 5.22 13.56
N PRO A 87 -5.37 4.66 14.77
CA PRO A 87 -6.42 4.83 15.76
C PRO A 87 -6.64 6.30 16.14
N LYS A 88 -7.88 6.67 16.42
CA LYS A 88 -8.21 8.03 16.86
C LYS A 88 -7.41 8.43 18.11
N GLY A 89 -6.80 9.61 18.08
CA GLY A 89 -5.96 10.13 19.17
C GLY A 89 -4.53 9.57 19.21
N SER A 90 -4.09 8.80 18.21
CA SER A 90 -2.75 8.21 18.16
C SER A 90 -1.72 9.04 17.39
N SER A 91 -2.08 10.20 16.84
CA SER A 91 -1.15 11.04 16.05
C SER A 91 0.12 11.42 16.81
N ASP A 92 0.03 11.73 18.11
CA ASP A 92 1.21 12.09 18.90
C ASP A 92 2.14 10.89 19.16
N TYR A 93 1.57 9.69 19.32
CA TYR A 93 2.35 8.46 19.37
C TYR A 93 3.12 8.26 18.05
N TRP A 94 2.44 8.41 16.91
CA TRP A 94 3.06 8.23 15.60
C TRP A 94 4.15 9.25 15.31
N LYS A 95 3.95 10.52 15.66
CA LYS A 95 5.01 11.54 15.54
C LYS A 95 6.25 11.16 16.37
N GLN A 96 6.07 10.63 17.58
CA GLN A 96 7.19 10.18 18.41
C GLN A 96 7.87 8.93 17.85
N GLN A 97 7.10 7.93 17.42
CA GLN A 97 7.60 6.71 16.79
C GLN A 97 8.43 7.02 15.54
N LEU A 98 7.88 7.83 14.63
CA LEU A 98 8.56 8.22 13.40
C LEU A 98 9.83 9.04 13.69
N ALA A 99 9.76 9.98 14.62
CA ALA A 99 10.94 10.75 15.05
C ALA A 99 12.03 9.87 15.69
N HIS A 100 11.65 8.85 16.47
CA HIS A 100 12.60 7.89 17.04
C HIS A 100 13.38 7.13 15.95
N HIS A 101 12.70 6.80 14.85
CA HIS A 101 13.31 6.19 13.66
C HIS A 101 13.89 7.20 12.66
N GLN A 102 14.03 8.48 13.05
CA GLN A 102 14.59 9.55 12.22
C GLN A 102 13.80 9.81 10.92
N VAL A 103 12.51 9.47 10.90
CA VAL A 103 11.61 9.76 9.79
C VAL A 103 11.00 11.15 10.00
N THR A 104 11.18 12.02 9.00
CA THR A 104 10.59 13.35 9.01
C THR A 104 9.11 13.28 8.64
N VAL A 105 8.28 14.01 9.39
CA VAL A 105 6.83 14.10 9.17
C VAL A 105 6.46 15.53 8.83
N HIS A 106 5.60 15.69 7.82
CA HIS A 106 4.94 16.94 7.47
C HIS A 106 3.46 16.86 7.86
N GLU A 107 2.99 17.80 8.67
CA GLU A 107 1.57 17.88 9.04
C GLU A 107 0.78 18.63 7.97
N SER A 108 -0.30 18.04 7.48
CA SER A 108 -1.16 18.61 6.44
C SER A 108 -2.63 18.29 6.67
N HIS A 109 -3.46 18.53 5.65
CA HIS A 109 -4.88 18.20 5.67
C HIS A 109 -5.29 17.48 4.38
N LEU A 110 -5.09 16.16 4.33
CA LEU A 110 -5.64 15.31 3.28
C LEU A 110 -7.02 14.79 3.68
N PHE A 111 -7.87 14.49 2.70
CA PHE A 111 -9.23 13.96 2.94
C PHE A 111 -10.12 14.85 3.84
N GLY A 112 -9.77 16.13 3.99
CA GLY A 112 -10.46 17.06 4.90
C GLY A 112 -10.16 16.81 6.39
N GLN A 113 -9.08 16.11 6.72
CA GLN A 113 -8.70 15.75 8.09
C GLN A 113 -7.21 16.01 8.33
N PRO A 114 -6.78 16.33 9.57
CA PRO A 114 -5.36 16.40 9.91
C PRO A 114 -4.64 15.10 9.50
N THR A 115 -3.49 15.24 8.86
CA THR A 115 -2.75 14.13 8.26
C THR A 115 -1.27 14.26 8.56
N LEU A 116 -0.61 13.13 8.85
CA LEU A 116 0.84 13.05 8.98
C LEU A 116 1.42 12.47 7.69
N GLU A 117 2.08 13.29 6.86
CA GLU A 117 2.73 12.85 5.63
C GLU A 117 4.19 12.52 5.89
N LEU A 118 4.68 11.45 5.25
CA LEU A 118 6.04 10.94 5.38
C LEU A 118 6.47 10.26 4.08
N GLN A 119 7.75 9.94 3.97
CA GLN A 119 8.29 9.14 2.89
C GLN A 119 8.96 7.89 3.45
N ASP A 120 8.90 6.79 2.70
CA ASP A 120 9.73 5.62 2.96
C ASP A 120 11.20 5.87 2.50
N PRO A 121 12.13 4.94 2.76
CA PRO A 121 13.54 5.08 2.36
C PRO A 121 13.75 5.21 0.84
N HIS A 122 12.73 4.88 0.04
CA HIS A 122 12.76 4.86 -1.42
C HIS A 122 11.84 5.94 -2.02
N GLU A 123 11.53 6.99 -1.24
CA GLU A 123 10.77 8.19 -1.60
C GLU A 123 9.28 7.94 -1.94
N LEU A 124 8.73 6.77 -1.60
CA LEU A 124 7.31 6.51 -1.72
C LEU A 124 6.55 7.39 -0.72
N SER A 125 5.58 8.17 -1.21
CA SER A 125 4.81 9.07 -0.36
C SER A 125 3.73 8.30 0.40
N LEU A 126 3.80 8.38 1.72
CA LEU A 126 2.85 7.75 2.64
C LEU A 126 2.16 8.82 3.47
N ALA A 127 1.01 8.48 4.04
CA ALA A 127 0.40 9.31 5.06
C ALA A 127 -0.34 8.49 6.12
N LEU A 128 -0.44 9.04 7.33
CA LEU A 128 -1.23 8.50 8.42
C LEU A 128 -2.41 9.43 8.71
N VAL A 129 -3.62 8.86 8.74
CA VAL A 129 -4.87 9.58 9.01
C VAL A 129 -5.59 8.88 10.16
N GLU A 130 -6.03 9.66 11.15
CA GLU A 130 -6.83 9.11 12.25
C GLU A 130 -8.18 8.60 11.76
N GLY A 131 -8.56 7.40 12.19
CA GLY A 131 -9.85 6.79 11.89
C GLY A 131 -10.68 6.56 13.14
N GLU A 132 -11.16 5.33 13.30
CA GLU A 132 -11.88 4.86 14.46
C GLU A 132 -10.97 4.67 15.69
N ALA A 133 -11.60 4.62 16.87
CA ALA A 133 -10.90 4.29 18.11
C ALA A 133 -10.58 2.79 18.16
N ALA A 134 -9.40 2.44 18.68
CA ALA A 134 -8.97 1.06 18.90
C ALA A 134 -8.12 0.97 20.18
N GLU A 135 -7.98 -0.22 20.75
CA GLU A 135 -7.16 -0.49 21.96
C GLU A 135 -5.65 -0.59 21.66
N THR A 136 -5.22 -0.10 20.50
CA THR A 136 -3.84 -0.12 20.01
C THR A 136 -3.50 1.23 19.41
N ASN A 137 -2.21 1.46 19.12
CA ASN A 137 -1.76 2.55 18.25
C ASN A 137 -1.32 2.05 16.86
N ALA A 138 -1.35 0.74 16.61
CA ALA A 138 -0.91 0.14 15.36
C ALA A 138 -1.77 0.57 14.15
N ILE A 139 -1.17 0.52 12.96
CA ILE A 139 -1.90 0.74 11.70
C ILE A 139 -3.07 -0.26 11.61
N LEU A 140 -4.26 0.27 11.37
CA LEU A 140 -5.49 -0.52 11.24
C LEU A 140 -5.65 -1.10 9.83
N GLY A 141 -5.22 -0.35 8.81
CA GLY A 141 -5.37 -0.73 7.40
C GLY A 141 -5.20 0.49 6.50
N PHE A 142 -5.71 0.43 5.28
CA PHE A 142 -5.74 1.63 4.43
C PHE A 142 -6.79 2.63 4.91
N HIS A 143 -6.38 3.89 5.01
CA HIS A 143 -7.33 4.98 4.90
C HIS A 143 -7.77 5.11 3.44
N GLY A 144 -6.83 5.00 2.50
CA GLY A 144 -7.11 5.15 1.08
C GLY A 144 -5.88 5.48 0.24
N ALA A 145 -6.09 6.31 -0.78
CA ALA A 145 -5.04 6.71 -1.72
C ALA A 145 -5.32 8.08 -2.38
N VAL A 146 -4.26 8.78 -2.74
CA VAL A 146 -4.31 9.94 -3.65
C VAL A 146 -3.96 9.47 -5.05
N LEU A 147 -4.81 9.73 -6.04
CA LEU A 147 -4.58 9.31 -7.43
C LEU A 147 -4.10 10.47 -8.30
N LEU A 148 -2.97 10.27 -8.97
CA LEU A 148 -2.37 11.27 -9.86
C LEU A 148 -2.78 10.98 -11.30
N SER A 149 -3.78 11.69 -11.81
CA SER A 149 -4.35 11.43 -13.14
C SER A 149 -3.95 12.47 -14.19
N ALA A 150 -3.61 12.00 -15.39
CA ALA A 150 -3.46 12.83 -16.59
C ALA A 150 -4.81 13.29 -17.15
N LYS A 151 -5.89 12.57 -16.82
CA LYS A 151 -7.26 12.82 -17.28
C LYS A 151 -8.24 12.68 -16.09
N PRO A 152 -8.22 13.59 -15.11
CA PRO A 152 -9.01 13.46 -13.89
C PRO A 152 -10.49 13.22 -14.12
N GLU A 153 -11.09 13.86 -15.14
CA GLU A 153 -12.50 13.64 -15.50
C GLU A 153 -12.80 12.21 -15.95
N GLU A 154 -11.91 11.61 -16.75
CA GLU A 154 -12.09 10.23 -17.21
C GLU A 154 -11.84 9.24 -16.08
N THR A 155 -10.82 9.49 -15.24
CA THR A 155 -10.57 8.69 -14.03
C THR A 155 -11.76 8.77 -13.07
N PHE A 156 -12.35 9.95 -12.89
CA PHE A 156 -13.54 10.13 -12.07
C PHE A 156 -14.73 9.32 -12.61
N LYS A 157 -14.96 9.35 -13.92
CA LYS A 157 -16.01 8.53 -14.55
C LYS A 157 -15.77 7.04 -14.33
N THR A 158 -14.54 6.55 -14.49
CA THR A 158 -14.22 5.14 -14.22
C THR A 158 -14.47 4.77 -12.75
N LEU A 159 -14.00 5.59 -11.80
CA LEU A 159 -14.20 5.33 -10.37
C LEU A 159 -15.69 5.26 -9.99
N THR A 160 -16.52 6.11 -10.58
CA THR A 160 -17.95 6.21 -10.24
C THR A 160 -18.83 5.24 -11.04
N HIS A 161 -18.70 5.19 -12.36
CA HIS A 161 -19.58 4.41 -13.24
C HIS A 161 -19.17 2.94 -13.35
N ASP A 162 -17.86 2.68 -13.45
CA ASP A 162 -17.36 1.32 -13.69
C ASP A 162 -17.07 0.60 -12.37
N LEU A 163 -16.43 1.31 -11.42
CA LEU A 163 -16.02 0.76 -10.13
C LEU A 163 -17.03 1.02 -9.00
N GLY A 164 -18.02 1.88 -9.21
CA GLY A 164 -19.13 2.10 -8.28
C GLY A 164 -18.76 2.82 -6.97
N LEU A 165 -17.68 3.60 -6.95
CA LEU A 165 -17.34 4.43 -5.79
C LEU A 165 -18.34 5.59 -5.64
N GLN A 166 -18.58 5.98 -4.39
CA GLN A 166 -19.52 7.04 -4.03
C GLN A 166 -18.79 8.35 -3.79
N VAL A 167 -19.31 9.45 -4.32
CA VAL A 167 -18.75 10.79 -4.08
C VAL A 167 -19.10 11.25 -2.67
N VAL A 168 -18.09 11.65 -1.90
CA VAL A 168 -18.24 12.20 -0.54
C VAL A 168 -18.17 13.72 -0.55
N ALA A 169 -17.23 14.26 -1.31
CA ALA A 169 -17.02 15.70 -1.41
C ALA A 169 -16.43 16.05 -2.78
N GLU A 170 -16.74 17.27 -3.24
CA GLU A 170 -16.15 17.85 -4.44
C GLU A 170 -15.83 19.32 -4.15
N THR A 171 -14.62 19.71 -4.52
CA THR A 171 -14.11 21.07 -4.44
C THR A 171 -13.55 21.46 -5.80
N GLU A 172 -13.19 22.73 -5.99
CA GLU A 172 -12.51 23.17 -7.22
C GLU A 172 -11.19 22.42 -7.46
N SER A 173 -10.51 21.98 -6.39
CA SER A 173 -9.16 21.40 -6.45
C SER A 173 -9.10 19.87 -6.42
N ASN A 174 -10.13 19.22 -5.89
CA ASN A 174 -10.16 17.76 -5.74
C ASN A 174 -11.56 17.21 -5.53
N ARG A 175 -11.70 15.92 -5.82
CA ARG A 175 -12.87 15.07 -5.55
C ARG A 175 -12.48 13.99 -4.57
N ARG A 176 -13.36 13.72 -3.62
CA ARG A 176 -13.18 12.67 -2.61
C ARG A 176 -14.26 11.62 -2.79
N LEU A 177 -13.84 10.37 -3.01
CA LEU A 177 -14.71 9.24 -3.26
C LEU A 177 -14.46 8.13 -2.23
N VAL A 178 -15.44 7.26 -2.00
CA VAL A 178 -15.31 6.11 -1.10
C VAL A 178 -15.77 4.81 -1.72
N THR A 179 -15.16 3.71 -1.31
CA THR A 179 -15.59 2.35 -1.65
C THR A 179 -16.94 2.01 -1.02
N ALA A 180 -17.62 1.01 -1.58
CA ALA A 180 -18.98 0.63 -1.17
C ALA A 180 -19.02 -0.19 0.12
N GLY A 181 -17.91 -0.83 0.51
CA GLY A 181 -17.85 -1.75 1.64
C GLY A 181 -18.04 -1.10 3.01
N PRO A 182 -18.07 -1.91 4.09
CA PRO A 182 -18.25 -1.42 5.45
C PRO A 182 -17.06 -0.58 5.93
N VAL A 183 -15.84 -0.98 5.56
CA VAL A 183 -14.63 -0.17 5.73
C VAL A 183 -14.53 0.77 4.52
N LYS A 184 -14.62 2.07 4.77
CA LYS A 184 -14.56 3.10 3.74
C LYS A 184 -13.12 3.45 3.43
N HIS A 185 -12.63 3.02 2.27
CA HIS A 185 -11.35 3.50 1.74
C HIS A 185 -11.62 4.73 0.87
N GLU A 186 -10.91 5.82 1.15
CA GLU A 186 -11.10 7.10 0.46
C GLU A 186 -10.13 7.24 -0.73
N ILE A 187 -10.64 7.68 -1.87
CA ILE A 187 -9.85 8.08 -3.02
C ILE A 187 -9.91 9.59 -3.14
N LEU A 188 -8.76 10.25 -3.01
CA LEU A 188 -8.62 11.68 -3.29
C LEU A 188 -8.09 11.85 -4.72
N LEU A 189 -8.88 12.51 -5.56
CA LEU A 189 -8.56 12.75 -6.96
C LEU A 189 -8.47 14.26 -7.21
N PRO A 190 -7.26 14.83 -7.36
CA PRO A 190 -7.09 16.21 -7.80
C PRO A 190 -7.78 16.46 -9.14
N THR A 191 -8.35 17.64 -9.32
CA THR A 191 -9.05 18.05 -10.56
C THR A 191 -8.09 18.53 -11.64
N GLU A 192 -6.92 19.02 -11.25
CA GLU A 192 -5.89 19.46 -12.20
C GLU A 192 -5.21 18.25 -12.89
N PRO A 193 -5.13 18.25 -14.24
CA PRO A 193 -4.46 17.18 -14.97
C PRO A 193 -2.94 17.27 -14.78
N LEU A 194 -2.32 16.12 -14.55
CA LEU A 194 -0.86 16.00 -14.51
C LEU A 194 -0.29 15.61 -15.87
N ARG A 195 1.04 15.43 -15.95
CA ARG A 195 1.73 14.98 -17.19
C ARG A 195 1.11 13.67 -17.72
N PRO A 196 1.33 13.27 -18.98
CA PRO A 196 0.78 12.00 -19.47
C PRO A 196 1.22 10.78 -18.64
N GLY A 197 0.25 9.93 -18.28
CA GLY A 197 0.43 8.69 -17.53
C GLY A 197 -0.91 7.97 -17.33
N THR A 198 -0.89 6.66 -17.12
CA THR A 198 -2.10 5.82 -16.96
C THR A 198 -2.05 5.09 -15.64
N ILE A 199 -3.08 5.26 -14.81
CA ILE A 199 -3.23 4.51 -13.56
C ILE A 199 -3.63 3.08 -13.90
N LEU A 200 -2.86 2.11 -13.39
CA LEU A 200 -3.18 0.68 -13.50
C LEU A 200 -4.09 0.28 -12.33
N PHE A 201 -5.23 -0.33 -12.65
CA PHE A 201 -6.12 -0.96 -11.67
C PHE A 201 -6.08 -2.47 -11.83
N GLU A 202 -6.08 -3.17 -10.69
CA GLU A 202 -6.18 -4.62 -10.62
C GLU A 202 -7.45 -5.01 -9.85
N ILE A 203 -8.14 -6.06 -10.32
CA ILE A 203 -9.28 -6.66 -9.61
C ILE A 203 -8.86 -8.03 -9.11
N ALA A 204 -8.76 -8.17 -7.79
CA ALA A 204 -8.30 -9.38 -7.11
C ALA A 204 -9.41 -10.00 -6.25
N THR A 205 -9.40 -11.33 -6.13
CA THR A 205 -10.33 -12.09 -5.27
C THR A 205 -9.80 -12.20 -3.85
N GLU A 206 -10.66 -12.10 -2.85
CA GLU A 206 -10.27 -12.15 -1.42
C GLU A 206 -9.73 -13.52 -0.97
N SER A 207 -10.19 -14.60 -1.61
CA SER A 207 -9.79 -15.98 -1.29
C SER A 207 -8.90 -16.54 -2.40
N PRO A 208 -7.97 -17.48 -2.08
CA PRO A 208 -7.84 -18.22 -0.81
C PRO A 208 -7.04 -17.52 0.31
N GLY A 209 -6.40 -16.39 0.03
CA GLY A 209 -5.58 -15.65 1.02
C GLY A 209 -4.24 -16.33 1.33
N PHE A 210 -3.46 -15.76 2.26
CA PHE A 210 -2.09 -16.21 2.55
C PHE A 210 -1.98 -17.48 3.41
N LEU A 211 -3.07 -17.87 4.08
CA LEU A 211 -3.09 -19.04 4.98
C LEU A 211 -3.24 -20.37 4.25
N ILE A 212 -3.37 -20.34 2.92
CA ILE A 212 -3.54 -21.55 2.10
C ILE A 212 -2.28 -22.44 2.10
N ASP A 213 -1.10 -21.85 2.26
CA ASP A 213 0.22 -22.49 2.12
C ASP A 213 1.17 -22.19 3.30
N GLU A 214 0.73 -21.39 4.26
CA GLU A 214 1.48 -21.05 5.47
C GLU A 214 0.56 -20.92 6.70
N PRO A 215 0.88 -21.53 7.85
CA PRO A 215 0.13 -21.32 9.07
C PRO A 215 0.38 -19.92 9.63
N LEU A 216 -0.59 -19.41 10.40
CA LEU A 216 -0.56 -18.05 10.93
C LEU A 216 0.69 -17.76 11.75
N GLU A 217 1.22 -18.73 12.49
CA GLU A 217 2.34 -18.56 13.42
C GLU A 217 3.67 -18.34 12.70
N THR A 218 3.84 -18.94 11.51
CA THR A 218 5.09 -18.88 10.74
C THR A 218 4.93 -18.07 9.45
N LEU A 219 3.83 -17.36 9.31
CA LEU A 219 3.50 -16.63 8.10
C LEU A 219 4.59 -15.59 7.77
N GLY A 220 5.05 -15.59 6.52
CA GLY A 220 6.05 -14.64 6.04
C GLY A 220 7.45 -14.87 6.62
N THR A 221 7.73 -16.00 7.26
CA THR A 221 9.07 -16.32 7.82
C THR A 221 9.98 -17.06 6.83
N ALA A 222 9.41 -17.69 5.79
CA ALA A 222 10.15 -18.48 4.83
C ALA A 222 9.84 -18.04 3.38
N LEU A 223 10.81 -18.19 2.49
CA LEU A 223 10.59 -17.98 1.06
C LEU A 223 9.69 -19.07 0.49
N LYS A 224 8.50 -18.67 0.04
CA LYS A 224 7.56 -19.49 -0.69
C LYS A 224 7.78 -19.33 -2.19
N LEU A 225 7.70 -20.43 -2.93
CA LEU A 225 7.76 -20.41 -4.38
C LEU A 225 6.49 -21.07 -4.93
N PRO A 226 5.94 -20.56 -6.04
CA PRO A 226 4.95 -21.29 -6.82
C PRO A 226 5.44 -22.69 -7.18
N PRO A 227 4.54 -23.70 -7.28
CA PRO A 227 4.95 -25.09 -7.56
C PRO A 227 5.85 -25.26 -8.78
N HIS A 228 5.68 -24.43 -9.82
CA HIS A 228 6.46 -24.50 -11.06
C HIS A 228 7.89 -23.92 -10.93
N PHE A 229 8.22 -23.23 -9.83
CA PHE A 229 9.57 -22.75 -9.52
C PHE A 229 10.32 -23.60 -8.48
N GLU A 230 9.65 -24.55 -7.83
CA GLU A 230 10.27 -25.35 -6.77
C GLU A 230 11.47 -26.19 -7.25
N GLU A 231 11.42 -26.72 -8.48
CA GLU A 231 12.56 -27.44 -9.08
C GLU A 231 13.82 -26.55 -9.22
N ARG A 232 13.63 -25.22 -9.28
CA ARG A 232 14.67 -24.21 -9.43
C ARG A 232 14.99 -23.46 -8.13
N ARG A 233 14.47 -23.90 -6.98
CA ARG A 233 14.64 -23.20 -5.69
C ARG A 233 16.09 -22.86 -5.37
N GLY A 234 17.02 -23.82 -5.54
CA GLY A 234 18.44 -23.60 -5.25
C GLY A 234 19.08 -22.53 -6.14
N GLU A 235 18.68 -22.49 -7.42
CA GLU A 235 19.10 -21.48 -8.38
C GLU A 235 18.54 -20.10 -8.02
N ILE A 236 17.22 -20.01 -7.78
CA ILE A 236 16.52 -18.77 -7.45
C ILE A 236 17.07 -18.15 -6.16
N THR A 237 17.15 -18.95 -5.08
CA THR A 237 17.63 -18.47 -3.78
C THR A 237 19.07 -18.00 -3.80
N ALA A 238 19.92 -18.51 -4.69
CA ALA A 238 21.29 -18.06 -4.84
C ALA A 238 21.43 -16.65 -5.44
N HIS A 239 20.41 -16.17 -6.16
CA HIS A 239 20.38 -14.83 -6.76
C HIS A 239 19.70 -13.79 -5.86
N LEU A 240 18.88 -14.23 -4.91
CA LEU A 240 18.19 -13.33 -4.00
C LEU A 240 19.15 -12.83 -2.89
N PRO A 241 19.11 -11.53 -2.55
CA PRO A 241 19.84 -11.02 -1.39
C PRO A 241 19.30 -11.68 -0.12
N LYS A 242 20.15 -11.87 0.89
CA LYS A 242 19.70 -12.42 2.17
C LYS A 242 18.86 -11.40 2.93
N LEU A 243 17.68 -11.82 3.38
CA LEU A 243 16.82 -11.04 4.26
C LEU A 243 16.94 -11.48 5.71
N THR A 244 17.00 -10.50 6.61
CA THR A 244 16.81 -10.69 8.04
C THR A 244 15.40 -10.23 8.40
N VAL A 245 14.64 -11.14 9.00
CA VAL A 245 13.21 -10.98 9.34
C VAL A 245 13.03 -11.37 10.80
#